data_AF-A0A168P454-F1
#
_entry.id   AF-A0A168P454-F1
#
_cell.length_a   1.000
_cell.length_b   1.000
_cell.length_c   1.000
_cell.angle_alpha   90.00
_cell.angle_beta   90.00
_cell.angle_gamma   90.00
#
_symmetry.space_group_name_H-M   'P 1'
#
loop_
_entity.id
_entity.type
_entity.pdbx_description
1 polymer ?
#
loop_
_entity_poly.entity_id
_entity_poly.type
_entity_poly.pdbx_seq_one_letter_code
_entity_poly.pdbx_strand_id
1 'polypeptide(L)'
;MKLLITRFIAILILVIPGLMAMTGFLMMKDSIFDFISLHGDDTVTDPSFQWLHFGGGLILFVAGMAFLGGWILTRDRKKNYVGPRFKEKRKPKATQTPTQP
;
A
#
# COMPACT_ATOMS: atom_id res chain seq x y z
N MET A 1 -15.83 5.51 -24.68
CA MET A 1 -15.34 4.14 -24.34
C MET A 1 -13.88 4.10 -23.92
N LYS A 2 -12.95 4.83 -24.58
CA LYS A 2 -11.51 4.88 -24.20
C LYS A 2 -11.24 5.15 -22.70
N LEU A 3 -11.99 6.05 -22.07
CA LEU A 3 -11.85 6.35 -20.63
C LEU A 3 -12.20 5.19 -19.69
N LEU A 4 -13.15 4.33 -20.05
CA LEU A 4 -13.50 3.15 -19.23
C LEU A 4 -12.38 2.11 -19.29
N ILE A 5 -11.86 1.87 -20.49
CA ILE A 5 -10.73 0.93 -20.72
C ILE A 5 -9.48 1.40 -19.95
N THR A 6 -9.13 2.69 -20.03
CA THR A 6 -7.99 3.24 -19.27
C THR A 6 -8.18 3.09 -17.75
N ARG A 7 -9.39 3.33 -17.23
CA ARG A 7 -9.68 3.16 -15.80
C ARG A 7 -9.58 1.70 -15.37
N PHE A 8 -10.07 0.78 -16.20
CA PHE A 8 -9.99 -0.65 -15.94
C PHE A 8 -8.54 -1.14 -15.89
N ILE A 9 -7.73 -0.76 -16.88
CA ILE A 9 -6.29 -1.08 -16.91
C ILE A 9 -5.58 -0.51 -15.68
N ALA A 10 -5.90 0.72 -15.28
CA ALA A 10 -5.30 1.31 -14.08
C ALA A 10 -5.63 0.54 -12.79
N ILE A 11 -6.82 -0.07 -12.71
CA ILE A 11 -7.19 -0.94 -11.58
C ILE A 11 -6.42 -2.26 -11.66
N LEU A 12 -6.29 -2.87 -12.85
CA LEU A 12 -5.51 -4.10 -13.02
C LEU A 12 -4.04 -3.91 -12.61
N ILE A 13 -3.43 -2.77 -12.96
CA ILE A 13 -2.06 -2.44 -12.53
C ILE A 13 -1.97 -2.32 -11.00
N LEU A 14 -3.01 -1.79 -10.36
CA LEU A 14 -3.10 -1.68 -8.90
C LEU A 14 -3.36 -3.01 -8.18
N VAL A 15 -3.87 -4.02 -8.87
CA VAL A 15 -4.08 -5.36 -8.29
C VAL A 15 -2.73 -6.03 -7.99
N ILE A 16 -1.72 -5.84 -8.84
CA ILE A 16 -0.38 -6.44 -8.69
C ILE A 16 0.24 -6.16 -7.29
N PRO A 17 0.41 -4.89 -6.86
CA PRO A 17 0.94 -4.61 -5.53
C PRO A 17 -0.01 -5.05 -4.40
N GLY A 18 -1.31 -5.14 -4.65
CA GLY A 18 -2.27 -5.72 -3.70
C GLY A 18 -2.07 -7.22 -3.50
N LEU A 19 -1.82 -7.96 -4.59
CA LEU A 19 -1.47 -9.38 -4.52
C LEU A 19 -0.14 -9.59 -3.80
N MET A 20 0.86 -8.74 -4.07
CA MET A 20 2.14 -8.78 -3.34
C MET A 20 1.96 -8.54 -1.83
N ALA A 21 1.08 -7.60 -1.45
CA ALA A 21 0.76 -7.39 -0.04
C ALA A 21 0.09 -8.63 0.56
N MET A 22 -0.90 -9.20 -0.13
CA MET A 22 -1.58 -10.41 0.30
C MET A 22 -0.61 -11.58 0.48
N THR A 23 0.28 -11.84 -0.49
CA THR A 23 1.27 -12.91 -0.38
C THR A 23 2.25 -12.68 0.77
N GLY A 24 2.69 -11.44 0.98
CA GLY A 24 3.53 -11.09 2.13
C GLY A 24 2.85 -11.38 3.47
N PHE A 25 1.55 -11.07 3.59
CA PHE A 25 0.75 -11.39 4.77
C PHE A 25 0.59 -12.91 4.97
N LEU A 26 0.39 -13.67 3.90
CA LEU A 26 0.34 -15.14 3.97
C LEU A 26 1.67 -15.71 4.47
N MET A 27 2.80 -15.25 3.95
CA MET A 27 4.12 -15.69 4.45
C MET A 27 4.29 -15.42 5.95
N MET A 28 3.86 -14.25 6.43
CA MET A 28 3.90 -13.93 7.85
C MET A 28 3.00 -14.84 8.69
N LYS A 29 1.76 -15.08 8.24
CA LYS A 29 0.83 -15.97 8.95
C LYS A 29 1.40 -17.38 9.01
N ASP A 30 1.95 -17.89 7.90
CA ASP A 30 2.46 -19.25 7.78
C ASP A 30 3.63 -19.46 8.74
N SER A 31 4.58 -18.52 8.80
CA SER A 31 5.67 -18.59 9.78
C SER A 31 5.20 -18.56 11.24
N ILE A 32 4.13 -17.83 11.55
CA ILE A 32 3.55 -17.80 12.91
C ILE A 32 2.83 -19.11 13.22
N PHE A 33 2.01 -19.61 12.29
CA PHE A 33 1.26 -20.85 12.46
C PHE A 33 2.19 -22.06 12.58
N ASP A 34 3.22 -22.15 11.74
CA ASP A 34 4.23 -23.20 11.79
C ASP A 34 4.97 -23.19 13.12
N PHE A 35 5.35 -22.00 13.62
CA PHE A 35 6.02 -21.89 14.91
C PHE A 35 5.13 -22.36 16.07
N ILE A 36 3.86 -21.96 16.08
CA ILE A 36 2.91 -22.34 17.12
C ILE A 36 2.56 -23.84 17.05
N SER A 37 2.38 -24.39 15.84
CA SER A 37 2.05 -25.81 15.65
C SER A 37 3.21 -26.73 16.05
N LEU A 38 4.45 -26.36 15.71
CA LEU A 38 5.66 -27.10 16.09
C LEU A 38 5.92 -27.05 17.62
N HIS A 39 5.50 -26.00 18.32
CA HIS A 39 5.58 -25.94 19.79
C HIS A 39 4.60 -26.88 20.50
N GLY A 40 3.57 -27.38 19.80
CA GLY A 40 2.61 -28.34 20.35
C GLY A 40 2.97 -29.80 20.09
N ASP A 41 4.07 -30.07 19.38
CA ASP A 41 4.51 -31.41 19.03
C ASP A 41 5.77 -31.78 19.83
N ASP A 42 5.61 -32.68 20.81
CA ASP A 42 6.67 -33.15 21.72
C ASP A 42 7.78 -33.96 20.99
N THR A 43 7.66 -34.17 19.67
CA THR A 43 8.64 -34.91 18.86
C THR A 43 9.73 -34.02 18.24
N VAL A 44 9.58 -32.69 18.28
CA VAL A 44 10.52 -31.75 17.63
C VAL A 44 11.41 -31.07 18.67
N THR A 45 12.68 -31.45 18.70
CA THR A 45 13.65 -31.02 19.73
C THR A 45 14.06 -29.55 19.65
N ASP A 46 13.90 -28.88 18.49
CA ASP A 46 14.27 -27.46 18.31
C ASP A 46 13.40 -26.76 17.24
N PRO A 47 12.21 -26.23 17.59
CA PRO A 47 11.42 -25.42 16.68
C PRO A 47 12.08 -24.05 16.43
N SER A 48 12.89 -23.95 15.38
CA SER A 48 13.46 -22.67 14.95
C SER A 48 12.43 -21.80 14.23
N PHE A 49 12.28 -20.55 14.65
CA PHE A 49 11.39 -19.60 13.97
C PHE A 49 11.96 -19.23 12.60
N GLN A 50 11.12 -19.27 11.55
CA GLN A 50 11.51 -18.94 10.18
C GLN A 50 11.66 -17.42 9.97
N TRP A 51 12.62 -16.79 10.65
CA TRP A 51 12.85 -15.34 10.62
C TRP A 51 13.03 -14.78 9.20
N LEU A 52 13.68 -15.52 8.30
CA LEU A 52 13.88 -15.09 6.92
C LEU A 52 12.57 -15.07 6.12
N HIS A 53 11.72 -16.09 6.32
CA HIS A 53 10.42 -16.17 5.65
C HIS A 53 9.47 -15.10 6.19
N PHE A 54 9.40 -14.94 7.52
CA PHE A 54 8.62 -13.90 8.17
C PHE A 54 9.10 -12.49 7.79
N GLY A 55 10.41 -12.24 7.85
CA GLY A 55 11.01 -10.96 7.49
C GLY A 55 10.83 -10.62 6.02
N GLY A 56 10.97 -11.60 5.12
CA GLY A 56 10.66 -11.45 3.70
C GLY A 56 9.19 -11.11 3.46
N GLY A 57 8.29 -11.81 4.14
CA GLY A 57 6.84 -11.53 4.11
C GLY A 57 6.50 -10.13 4.61
N LEU A 58 7.11 -9.69 5.71
CA LEU A 58 6.91 -8.36 6.28
C LEU A 58 7.37 -7.26 5.32
N ILE A 59 8.55 -7.39 4.73
CA ILE A 59 9.06 -6.42 3.75
C ILE A 59 8.13 -6.36 2.54
N LEU A 60 7.70 -7.51 2.01
CA LEU A 60 6.81 -7.59 0.86
C LEU A 60 5.43 -6.97 1.16
N PHE A 61 4.89 -7.24 2.35
CA PHE A 61 3.64 -6.67 2.83
C PHE A 61 3.72 -5.15 2.96
N VAL A 62 4.74 -4.64 3.67
CA VAL A 62 4.95 -3.20 3.87
C VAL A 62 5.20 -2.50 2.55
N ALA A 63 5.99 -3.09 1.64
CA ALA A 63 6.23 -2.53 0.32
C ALA A 63 4.93 -2.43 -0.51
N GLY A 64 4.13 -3.49 -0.53
CA GLY A 64 2.83 -3.49 -1.24
C GLY A 64 1.85 -2.47 -0.65
N MET A 65 1.73 -2.42 0.67
CA MET A 65 0.87 -1.47 1.39
C MET A 65 1.33 -0.01 1.23
N ALA A 66 2.64 0.25 1.33
CA ALA A 66 3.20 1.59 1.14
C ALA A 66 3.01 2.07 -0.30
N PHE A 67 3.17 1.18 -1.28
CA PHE A 67 2.90 1.50 -2.68
C PHE A 67 1.42 1.86 -2.90
N LEU A 68 0.50 1.03 -2.41
CA LEU A 68 -0.95 1.28 -2.51
C LEU A 68 -1.35 2.59 -1.81
N GLY A 69 -0.85 2.81 -0.58
CA GLY A 69 -1.09 4.02 0.20
C GLY A 69 -0.51 5.28 -0.45
N GLY A 70 0.71 5.21 -0.98
CA GLY A 70 1.34 6.32 -1.70
C GLY A 70 0.61 6.65 -3.00
N TRP A 71 0.21 5.64 -3.76
CA TRP A 71 -0.57 5.82 -4.98
C TRP A 71 -1.95 6.42 -4.71
N ILE A 72 -2.67 5.95 -3.69
CA ILE A 72 -4.00 6.49 -3.39
C ILE A 72 -3.93 7.95 -2.94
N LEU A 73 -2.93 8.32 -2.14
CA LEU A 73 -2.73 9.70 -1.69
C LEU A 73 -2.42 10.65 -2.86
N THR A 74 -1.52 10.25 -3.76
CA THR A 74 -1.17 11.05 -4.95
C THR A 74 -2.34 11.17 -5.93
N ARG A 75 -3.13 10.10 -6.09
CA ARG A 75 -4.37 10.09 -6.89
C ARG A 75 -5.43 11.02 -6.30
N ASP A 76 -5.65 10.99 -4.99
CA ASP A 76 -6.66 11.82 -4.33
C ASP A 76 -6.29 13.30 -4.26
N ARG A 77 -5.00 13.61 -4.12
CA ARG A 77 -4.51 14.99 -4.22
C ARG A 77 -4.92 15.66 -5.53
N LYS A 78 -4.78 14.95 -6.67
CA LYS A 78 -5.16 15.48 -7.99
C LYS A 78 -6.65 15.79 -8.13
N LYS A 79 -7.50 15.18 -7.31
CA LYS A 79 -8.96 15.37 -7.36
C LYS A 79 -9.51 16.24 -6.22
N ASN A 80 -8.66 16.86 -5.39
CA ASN A 80 -9.06 17.65 -4.23
C ASN A 80 -9.92 16.89 -3.17
N TYR A 81 -9.87 15.55 -3.15
CA TYR A 81 -10.57 14.74 -2.14
C TYR A 81 -9.81 14.63 -0.81
N VAL A 82 -8.63 15.23 -0.73
CA VAL A 82 -7.85 15.26 0.51
C VAL A 82 -8.47 16.18 1.56
N GLY A 83 -8.41 15.76 2.83
CA GLY A 83 -8.92 16.55 3.96
C GLY A 83 -8.24 17.93 4.09
N PRO A 84 -8.82 18.88 4.85
CA PRO A 84 -8.32 20.25 4.97
C PRO A 84 -6.84 20.38 5.33
N ARG A 85 -6.29 19.41 6.07
CA ARG A 85 -4.88 19.35 6.50
C ARG A 85 -3.90 19.01 5.37
N PHE A 86 -4.36 18.37 4.30
CA PHE A 86 -3.54 17.96 3.14
C PHE A 86 -3.86 18.75 1.87
N LYS A 87 -4.85 19.65 1.90
CA LYS A 87 -5.13 20.58 0.81
C LYS A 87 -3.97 21.56 0.67
N GLU A 88 -3.42 21.64 -0.53
CA GLU A 88 -2.46 22.68 -0.87
C GLU A 88 -3.17 24.03 -0.70
N LYS A 89 -2.63 24.89 0.18
CA LYS A 89 -3.14 26.25 0.33
C LYS A 89 -2.98 26.91 -1.04
N ARG A 90 -4.07 27.03 -1.80
CA ARG A 90 -4.07 27.83 -3.03
C ARG A 90 -3.53 29.19 -2.63
N LYS A 91 -2.31 29.52 -3.05
CA LYS A 91 -1.79 30.88 -2.92
C LYS A 91 -2.85 31.78 -3.55
N PRO A 92 -3.34 32.82 -2.85
CA PRO A 92 -4.28 33.76 -3.44
C PRO A 92 -3.64 34.23 -4.74
N LYS A 93 -4.34 34.00 -5.85
CA LYS A 93 -3.93 34.54 -7.15
C LYS A 93 -3.86 36.05 -6.92
N ALA A 94 -2.66 36.61 -6.92
CA ALA A 94 -2.47 38.05 -6.78
C ALA A 94 -3.39 38.71 -7.80
N THR A 95 -4.39 39.42 -7.30
CA THR A 95 -5.35 40.17 -8.10
C THR A 95 -4.53 41.06 -9.01
N GLN A 96 -4.49 40.73 -10.30
CA GLN A 96 -3.96 41.62 -11.29
C GLN A 96 -4.90 42.82 -11.28
N THR A 97 -4.50 43.88 -10.58
CA THR A 97 -5.21 45.15 -10.60
C THR A 97 -5.35 45.55 -12.06
N PRO A 98 -6.57 45.81 -12.57
CA PRO A 98 -6.72 46.31 -13.91
C PRO A 98 -6.02 47.66 -13.95
N THR A 99 -4.95 47.77 -14.73
CA THR A 99 -4.38 49.06 -15.10
C THR A 99 -5.50 49.83 -15.78
N GLN A 100 -6.06 50.81 -15.06
CA GLN A 100 -7.05 51.73 -15.61
C GLN A 100 -6.36 52.62 -16.67
N PRO A 101 -7.09 53.02 -17.73
CA PRO A 101 -6.53 53.65 -18.93
C PRO A 101 -5.94 55.04 -18.69
#